data_AF-A0A3F3HCJ8-F1
#
_entry.id   AF-A0A3F3HCJ8-F1
#
_cell.length_a   1.000
_cell.length_b   1.000
_cell.length_c   1.000
_cell.angle_alpha   90.00
_cell.angle_beta   90.00
_cell.angle_gamma   90.00
#
_symmetry.space_group_name_H-M   'P 1'
#
loop_
_entity.id
_entity.type
_entity.pdbx_description
1 polymer ?
#
loop_
_entity_poly.entity_id
_entity_poly.type
_entity_poly.pdbx_seq_one_letter_code
_entity_poly.pdbx_strand_id
1 'polypeptide(L)'
;MKKDTFKLTTTELANEVGISRSYLYKKAKKIGLELNGRYTKEDLKSLKTGTGSRKKSVSKSVSSNEKRHTKETLKGDTFSITEKDLRNQISDLQKQIATQNEQLKIKDEQIKMANQLADQSQKLQASLQSKIVKKQKLLTTHKKNFWSRMFGKQK
;
A
#
# COMPACT_ATOMS: atom_id res chain seq x y z
N MET A 1 14.01 6.16 -37.23
CA MET A 1 14.17 6.72 -35.86
C MET A 1 15.00 5.75 -35.04
N LYS A 2 16.09 6.18 -34.40
CA LYS A 2 16.89 5.32 -33.53
C LYS A 2 16.06 5.01 -32.27
N LYS A 3 15.74 3.73 -32.03
CA LYS A 3 15.08 3.34 -30.77
C LYS A 3 16.12 3.39 -29.66
N ASP A 4 15.83 4.13 -28.59
CA ASP A 4 16.66 4.11 -27.38
C ASP A 4 16.66 2.69 -26.83
N THR A 5 17.82 2.03 -26.89
CA THR A 5 18.02 0.69 -26.34
C THR A 5 18.89 0.80 -25.11
N PHE A 6 18.49 0.12 -24.05
CA PHE A 6 19.26 0.03 -22.82
C PHE A 6 19.95 -1.32 -22.76
N LYS A 7 21.22 -1.32 -22.38
CA LYS A 7 21.94 -2.54 -22.04
C LYS A 7 21.76 -2.80 -20.56
N LEU A 8 20.88 -3.73 -20.21
CA LEU A 8 20.67 -4.15 -18.82
C LEU A 8 20.92 -5.65 -18.71
N THR A 9 21.52 -6.05 -17.61
CA THR A 9 21.55 -7.46 -17.23
C THR A 9 20.15 -7.93 -16.81
N THR A 10 19.88 -9.24 -16.90
CA THR A 10 18.60 -9.82 -16.47
C THR A 10 18.27 -9.56 -15.00
N THR A 11 19.29 -9.37 -14.17
CA THR A 11 19.16 -8.97 -12.75
C THR A 11 18.74 -7.52 -12.60
N GLU A 12 19.36 -6.61 -13.34
CA GLU A 12 19.00 -5.18 -13.30
C GLU A 12 17.60 -4.96 -13.86
N LEU A 13 17.25 -5.64 -14.96
CA LEU A 13 15.91 -5.59 -15.54
C LEU A 13 14.83 -6.06 -14.54
N ALA A 14 15.11 -7.14 -13.80
CA ALA A 14 14.20 -7.64 -12.78
C ALA A 14 13.96 -6.59 -11.68
N ASN A 15 15.02 -5.91 -11.24
CA ASN A 15 14.94 -4.84 -10.24
C ASN A 15 14.21 -3.61 -10.78
N GLU A 16 14.47 -3.19 -12.01
CA GLU A 16 13.84 -2.02 -12.64
C GLU A 16 12.33 -2.21 -12.85
N VAL A 17 11.91 -3.44 -13.13
CA VAL A 17 10.49 -3.82 -13.26
C VAL A 17 9.87 -4.17 -11.90
N GLY A 18 10.68 -4.43 -10.86
CA GLY A 18 10.20 -4.77 -9.52
C GLY A 18 9.67 -6.20 -9.40
N ILE A 19 10.22 -7.14 -10.17
CA ILE A 19 9.76 -8.54 -10.26
C ILE A 19 10.91 -9.49 -9.90
N SER A 20 10.60 -10.65 -9.32
CA SER A 20 11.61 -11.71 -9.17
C SER A 20 12.14 -12.20 -10.53
N ARG A 21 13.43 -12.48 -10.61
CA ARG A 21 14.08 -12.96 -11.84
C ARG A 21 13.38 -14.19 -12.46
N SER A 22 12.89 -15.12 -11.64
CA SER A 22 12.15 -16.29 -12.10
C SER A 22 10.80 -15.94 -12.74
N TYR A 23 10.10 -14.94 -12.21
CA TYR A 23 8.83 -14.47 -12.78
C TYR A 23 9.06 -13.61 -14.02
N LEU A 24 10.18 -12.88 -14.10
CA LEU A 24 10.62 -12.19 -15.31
C LEU A 24 10.74 -13.16 -16.50
N TYR A 25 11.42 -14.30 -16.34
CA TYR A 25 11.52 -15.33 -17.41
C TYR A 25 10.14 -15.84 -17.85
N LYS A 26 9.27 -16.15 -16.89
CA LYS A 26 7.90 -16.61 -17.19
C LYS A 26 7.10 -15.55 -17.94
N LYS A 27 7.26 -14.29 -17.57
CA LYS A 27 6.54 -13.16 -18.18
C LYS A 27 7.09 -12.84 -19.57
N ALA A 28 8.41 -12.82 -19.73
CA ALA A 28 9.08 -12.63 -21.01
C ALA A 28 8.65 -13.71 -22.02
N LYS A 29 8.62 -14.99 -21.60
CA LYS A 29 8.11 -16.09 -22.44
C LYS A 29 6.65 -15.91 -22.87
N LYS A 30 5.79 -15.38 -22.00
CA LYS A 30 4.38 -15.11 -22.33
C LYS A 30 4.21 -13.96 -23.33
N ILE A 31 5.11 -12.97 -23.27
CA ILE A 31 5.10 -11.79 -24.15
C ILE A 31 5.86 -12.06 -25.46
N GLY A 32 6.59 -13.17 -25.55
CA GLY A 32 7.45 -13.48 -26.69
C GLY A 32 8.72 -12.63 -26.72
N LEU A 33 9.16 -12.14 -25.56
CA LEU A 33 10.34 -11.29 -25.44
C LEU A 33 11.57 -12.11 -25.02
N GLU A 34 12.67 -11.96 -25.76
CA GLU A 34 13.93 -12.60 -25.44
C GLU A 34 14.77 -11.74 -24.49
N LEU A 35 15.33 -12.36 -23.46
CA LEU A 35 16.10 -11.67 -22.43
C LEU A 35 17.58 -11.54 -22.83
N ASN A 36 17.84 -10.85 -23.95
CA ASN A 36 19.15 -10.76 -24.61
C ASN A 36 20.03 -9.59 -24.12
N GLY A 37 19.62 -8.94 -23.02
CA GLY A 37 20.35 -7.84 -22.41
C GLY A 37 20.27 -6.50 -23.16
N ARG A 38 19.43 -6.40 -24.20
CA ARG A 38 19.08 -5.16 -24.90
C ARG A 38 17.57 -4.98 -24.87
N TYR A 39 17.10 -3.92 -24.22
CA TYR A 39 15.67 -3.70 -24.01
C TYR A 39 15.27 -2.29 -24.43
N THR A 40 14.09 -2.15 -25.01
CA THR A 40 13.48 -0.86 -25.36
C THR A 40 12.57 -0.37 -24.24
N LYS A 41 12.22 0.92 -24.28
CA LYS A 41 11.22 1.51 -23.35
C LYS A 41 9.86 0.80 -23.44
N GLU A 42 9.50 0.30 -24.62
CA GLU A 42 8.25 -0.43 -24.87
C GLU A 42 8.27 -1.81 -24.19
N ASP A 43 9.40 -2.50 -24.24
CA ASP A 43 9.60 -3.78 -23.56
C ASP A 43 9.46 -3.65 -22.04
N LEU A 44 10.06 -2.60 -21.46
CA LEU A 44 9.95 -2.29 -20.03
C LEU A 44 8.50 -1.99 -19.63
N LYS A 45 7.75 -1.25 -20.47
CA LYS A 45 6.33 -0.98 -20.25
C LYS A 45 5.52 -2.26 -20.26
N SER A 46 5.69 -3.12 -21.26
CA SER A 46 5.03 -4.43 -21.35
C SER A 46 5.34 -5.34 -20.16
N LEU A 47 6.56 -5.25 -19.62
CA LEU A 47 6.96 -5.96 -18.40
C LEU A 47 6.38 -5.33 -17.12
N LYS A 48 6.05 -4.04 -17.09
CA LYS A 48 5.44 -3.34 -15.93
C LYS A 48 3.91 -3.38 -15.90
N THR A 49 3.22 -3.31 -17.03
CA THR A 49 1.73 -3.19 -17.07
C THR A 49 0.97 -4.38 -16.46
N GLY A 50 1.57 -5.57 -16.44
CA GLY A 50 1.00 -6.75 -15.76
C GLY A 50 1.42 -6.95 -14.30
N THR A 51 2.27 -6.09 -13.73
CA THR A 51 2.57 -6.10 -12.28
C THR A 51 1.55 -5.22 -11.58
N GLY A 52 0.31 -5.71 -11.50
CA GLY A 52 -0.59 -5.21 -10.47
C GLY A 52 0.17 -5.24 -9.15
N SER A 53 0.31 -4.07 -8.54
CA SER A 53 1.05 -3.77 -7.33
C SER A 53 0.68 -4.71 -6.18
N ARG A 54 1.21 -5.95 -6.16
CA ARG A 54 1.25 -6.78 -4.96
C ARG A 54 2.40 -6.27 -4.10
N LYS A 55 2.19 -5.08 -3.52
CA LYS A 55 2.82 -4.75 -2.24
C LYS A 55 2.39 -5.87 -1.29
N LYS A 56 3.37 -6.68 -0.92
CA LYS A 56 3.23 -7.83 -0.04
C LYS A 56 2.95 -7.32 1.37
N SER A 57 1.71 -6.92 1.66
CA SER A 57 1.23 -6.78 3.04
C SER A 57 0.81 -8.17 3.52
N VAL A 58 1.48 -8.63 4.57
CA VAL A 58 1.24 -9.90 5.24
C VAL A 58 -0.14 -9.85 5.92
N SER A 59 -1.08 -10.65 5.43
CA SER A 59 -2.21 -11.15 6.23
C SER A 59 -2.83 -12.41 5.60
N LYS A 60 -2.50 -13.52 6.26
CA LYS A 60 -3.21 -14.78 6.48
C LYS A 60 -4.62 -14.94 5.83
N SER A 61 -4.68 -15.92 4.93
CA SER A 61 -5.77 -16.89 4.67
C SER A 61 -7.24 -16.46 4.82
N VAL A 62 -7.97 -16.36 3.70
CA VAL A 62 -9.35 -16.88 3.59
C VAL A 62 -9.60 -17.41 2.17
N SER A 63 -9.89 -18.71 2.14
CA SER A 63 -10.80 -19.45 1.26
C SER A 63 -10.76 -19.25 -0.26
N SER A 64 -10.27 -20.30 -0.91
CA SER A 64 -10.46 -20.67 -2.31
C SER A 64 -11.94 -20.91 -2.59
N ASN A 65 -12.62 -20.01 -3.31
CA ASN A 65 -13.78 -20.38 -4.10
C ASN A 65 -14.11 -19.30 -5.13
N GLU A 66 -13.62 -19.46 -6.36
CA GLU A 66 -14.31 -18.88 -7.52
C GLU A 66 -14.02 -19.68 -8.80
N LYS A 67 -14.99 -20.54 -9.10
CA LYS A 67 -15.51 -20.91 -10.43
C LYS A 67 -14.52 -20.94 -11.59
N ARG A 68 -14.15 -22.16 -11.95
CA ARG A 68 -13.70 -22.57 -13.28
C ARG A 68 -14.89 -22.49 -14.26
N HIS A 69 -14.94 -21.42 -15.03
CA HIS A 69 -15.55 -21.33 -16.37
C HIS A 69 -14.53 -20.51 -17.17
N THR A 70 -14.00 -20.88 -18.33
CA THR A 70 -14.46 -21.69 -19.45
C THR A 70 -13.25 -22.33 -20.14
N LYS A 71 -13.41 -23.55 -20.67
CA LYS A 71 -12.61 -24.01 -21.80
C LYS A 71 -13.29 -23.43 -23.04
N GLU A 72 -12.86 -22.28 -23.53
CA GLU A 72 -13.16 -21.86 -24.89
C GLU A 72 -11.87 -21.92 -25.70
N THR A 73 -11.92 -22.86 -26.64
CA THR A 73 -11.15 -22.96 -27.87
C THR A 73 -10.39 -21.69 -28.26
N LEU A 74 -9.07 -21.77 -28.15
CA LEU A 74 -8.13 -21.00 -28.96
C LEU A 74 -8.31 -21.40 -30.43
N LYS A 75 -9.22 -20.74 -31.13
CA LYS A 75 -9.11 -20.55 -32.59
C LYS A 75 -8.77 -19.09 -32.81
N GLY A 76 -7.61 -18.87 -33.40
CA GLY A 76 -7.14 -17.56 -33.75
C GLY A 76 -8.07 -16.97 -34.79
N ASP A 77 -8.79 -15.93 -34.40
CA ASP A 77 -9.35 -14.95 -35.32
C ASP A 77 -8.97 -13.58 -34.78
N THR A 78 -8.36 -12.82 -35.67
CA THR A 78 -7.94 -11.44 -35.51
C THR A 78 -9.14 -10.55 -35.17
N PHE A 79 -9.34 -10.32 -33.87
CA PHE A 79 -9.69 -9.04 -33.26
C PHE A 79 -10.66 -8.11 -34.02
N SER A 80 -11.93 -8.50 -34.15
CA SER A 80 -13.02 -7.53 -34.24
C SER A 80 -13.54 -7.28 -32.84
N ILE A 81 -12.89 -6.39 -32.07
CA ILE A 81 -13.54 -5.81 -30.89
C ILE A 81 -14.84 -5.17 -31.39
N THR A 82 -15.97 -5.69 -30.95
CA THR A 82 -17.25 -5.05 -31.28
C THR A 82 -17.45 -3.85 -30.35
N GLU A 83 -18.18 -2.83 -30.82
CA GLU A 83 -18.53 -1.68 -29.99
C GLU A 83 -19.21 -2.10 -28.67
N LYS A 84 -19.93 -3.23 -28.69
CA LYS A 84 -20.57 -3.83 -27.50
C LYS A 84 -19.54 -4.28 -26.47
N ASP A 85 -18.43 -4.87 -26.89
CA ASP A 85 -17.37 -5.31 -25.97
C ASP A 85 -16.69 -4.13 -25.29
N LEU A 86 -16.47 -3.02 -26.02
CA LEU A 86 -15.96 -1.78 -25.44
C LEU A 86 -16.95 -1.15 -24.46
N ARG A 87 -18.24 -1.13 -24.80
CA ARG A 87 -19.29 -0.63 -23.90
C ARG A 87 -19.38 -1.48 -22.61
N ASN A 88 -19.24 -2.80 -22.73
CA ASN A 88 -19.21 -3.69 -21.57
C ASN A 88 -17.98 -3.44 -20.70
N GLN A 89 -16.79 -3.31 -21.30
CA GLN A 89 -15.56 -2.95 -20.57
C GLN A 89 -15.68 -1.59 -19.87
N ILE A 90 -16.26 -0.58 -20.53
CA ILE A 90 -16.51 0.73 -19.93
C ILE A 90 -17.47 0.59 -18.74
N SER A 91 -18.55 -0.18 -18.88
CA SER A 91 -19.51 -0.41 -17.79
C SER A 91 -18.87 -1.11 -16.60
N ASP A 92 -18.05 -2.13 -16.83
CA ASP A 92 -17.37 -2.86 -15.76
C ASP A 92 -16.33 -1.98 -15.07
N LEU A 93 -15.58 -1.17 -15.82
CA LEU A 93 -14.67 -0.17 -15.25
C LEU A 93 -15.43 0.88 -14.43
N GLN A 94 -16.61 1.33 -14.88
CA GLN A 94 -17.44 2.27 -14.13
C GLN A 94 -17.94 1.66 -12.80
N LYS A 95 -18.37 0.39 -12.81
CA LYS A 95 -18.73 -0.33 -11.58
C LYS A 95 -17.52 -0.48 -10.65
N GLN A 96 -16.36 -0.78 -11.20
CA GLN A 96 -15.13 -0.87 -10.41
C GLN A 96 -14.77 0.48 -9.78
N ILE A 97 -14.89 1.59 -10.52
CA ILE A 97 -14.68 2.93 -9.99
C ILE A 97 -15.68 3.25 -8.88
N ALA A 98 -16.97 2.93 -9.07
CA ALA A 98 -18.00 3.16 -8.07
C ALA A 98 -17.70 2.40 -6.76
N THR A 99 -17.41 1.10 -6.86
CA THR A 99 -17.06 0.28 -5.68
C THR A 99 -15.78 0.77 -4.99
N GLN A 100 -14.77 1.20 -5.75
CA GLN A 100 -13.56 1.78 -5.17
C GLN A 100 -13.84 3.12 -4.46
N ASN A 101 -14.69 3.97 -5.01
CA ASN A 101 -15.09 5.23 -4.38
C ASN A 101 -15.86 5.00 -3.07
N GLU A 102 -16.74 4.01 -3.03
CA GLU A 102 -17.42 3.62 -1.78
C GLU A 102 -16.44 3.11 -0.73
N GLN A 103 -15.50 2.25 -1.14
CA GLN A 103 -14.44 1.78 -0.24
C GLN A 103 -13.57 2.93 0.29
N LEU A 104 -13.24 3.90 -0.56
CA LEU A 104 -12.50 5.10 -0.15
C LEU A 104 -13.28 5.91 0.88
N LYS A 105 -14.59 6.15 0.68
CA LYS A 105 -15.43 6.84 1.67
C LYS A 105 -15.43 6.14 3.02
N ILE A 106 -15.61 4.81 3.03
CA ILE A 106 -15.57 4.01 4.26
C ILE A 106 -14.22 4.13 4.95
N LYS A 107 -13.11 4.11 4.18
CA LYS A 107 -11.76 4.27 4.73
C LYS A 107 -11.53 5.67 5.30
N ASP A 108 -12.02 6.70 4.64
CA ASP A 108 -11.93 8.08 5.14
C ASP A 108 -12.71 8.25 6.45
N GLU A 109 -13.90 7.65 6.57
CA GLU A 109 -14.66 7.63 7.82
C GLU A 109 -13.92 6.88 8.93
N GLN A 110 -13.32 5.73 8.62
CA GLN A 110 -12.48 4.99 9.56
C GLN A 110 -11.28 5.82 10.05
N ILE A 111 -10.62 6.56 9.16
CA ILE A 111 -9.50 7.45 9.49
C ILE A 111 -9.98 8.58 10.40
N LYS A 112 -11.13 9.20 10.10
CA LYS A 112 -11.71 10.25 10.97
C LYS A 112 -11.97 9.74 12.37
N MET A 113 -12.60 8.56 12.51
CA MET A 113 -12.85 7.94 13.82
C MET A 113 -11.54 7.61 14.56
N ALA A 114 -10.55 7.06 13.85
CA ALA A 114 -9.24 6.74 14.43
C ALA A 114 -8.51 8.00 14.93
N ASN A 115 -8.55 9.09 14.17
CA ASN A 115 -7.97 10.37 14.56
C ASN A 115 -8.67 10.97 15.79
N GLN A 116 -10.01 10.94 15.82
CA GLN A 116 -10.77 11.38 16.99
C GLN A 116 -10.40 10.59 18.25
N LEU A 117 -10.26 9.27 18.13
CA LEU A 117 -9.85 8.42 19.25
C LEU A 117 -8.41 8.71 19.69
N ALA A 118 -7.50 8.92 18.74
CA ALA A 118 -6.12 9.30 19.03
C ALA A 118 -6.06 10.64 19.77
N ASP A 119 -6.81 11.65 19.31
CA ASP A 119 -6.89 12.96 19.97
C ASP A 119 -7.45 12.86 21.39
N GLN A 120 -8.49 12.05 21.60
CA GLN A 120 -9.04 11.81 22.93
C GLN A 120 -7.99 11.15 23.85
N SER A 121 -7.29 10.13 23.36
CA SER A 121 -6.23 9.45 24.09
C SER A 121 -5.09 10.40 24.48
N GLN A 122 -4.62 11.22 23.53
CA GLN A 122 -3.58 12.22 23.78
C GLN A 122 -4.02 13.27 24.82
N LYS A 123 -5.25 13.77 24.72
CA LYS A 123 -5.82 14.72 25.72
C LYS A 123 -5.87 14.10 27.11
N LEU A 124 -6.34 12.85 27.21
CA LEU A 124 -6.39 12.14 28.49
C LEU A 124 -4.97 11.94 29.07
N GLN A 125 -4.02 11.51 28.26
CA GLN A 125 -2.63 11.32 28.68
C GLN A 125 -1.99 12.64 29.15
N ALA A 126 -2.16 13.73 28.41
CA ALA A 126 -1.68 15.06 28.81
C ALA A 126 -2.34 15.52 30.12
N SER A 127 -3.64 15.29 30.30
CA SER A 127 -4.35 15.63 31.53
C SER A 127 -3.80 14.85 32.74
N LEU A 128 -3.50 13.56 32.58
CA LEU A 128 -2.94 12.71 33.62
C LEU A 128 -1.52 13.14 33.98
N GLN A 129 -0.67 13.39 32.97
CA GLN A 129 0.69 13.90 33.18
C GLN A 129 0.67 15.23 33.94
N SER A 130 -0.21 16.16 33.54
CA SER A 130 -0.35 17.44 34.23
C SER A 130 -0.76 17.28 35.70
N LYS A 131 -1.67 16.35 36.01
CA LYS A 131 -2.09 16.03 37.38
C LYS A 131 -0.95 15.41 38.19
N ILE A 132 -0.18 14.51 37.60
CA ILE A 132 1.00 13.89 38.24
C ILE A 132 2.05 14.95 38.56
N VAL A 133 2.40 15.80 37.60
CA VAL A 133 3.37 16.90 37.79
C VAL A 133 2.90 17.86 38.89
N LYS A 134 1.61 18.24 38.89
CA LYS A 134 1.04 19.09 39.95
C LYS A 134 1.16 18.43 41.33
N LYS A 135 0.79 17.14 41.46
CA LYS A 135 0.90 16.39 42.71
C LYS A 135 2.35 16.29 43.19
N GLN A 136 3.30 15.99 42.29
CA GLN A 136 4.72 15.95 42.63
C GLN A 136 5.22 17.31 43.14
N LYS A 137 4.86 18.41 42.47
CA LYS A 137 5.20 19.76 42.93
C LYS A 137 4.65 20.03 44.33
N LEU A 138 3.37 19.74 44.58
CA LEU A 138 2.75 19.91 45.90
C LEU A 138 3.43 19.07 46.99
N LEU A 139 3.80 17.82 46.70
CA LEU A 139 4.53 16.97 47.63
C LEU A 139 5.91 17.55 47.95
N THR A 140 6.62 18.07 46.95
CA THR A 140 7.94 18.69 47.17
C THR A 140 7.86 20.01 47.94
N THR A 141 6.86 20.86 47.69
CA THR A 141 6.66 22.10 48.44
C THR A 141 6.23 21.80 49.87
N HIS A 142 5.32 20.85 50.07
CA HIS A 142 4.91 20.41 51.40
C HIS A 142 6.08 19.83 52.20
N LYS A 143 6.92 18.97 51.59
CA LYS A 143 8.14 18.46 52.23
C LYS A 143 9.10 19.60 52.59
N LYS A 144 9.40 20.52 51.66
CA LYS A 144 10.29 21.67 51.93
C LYS A 144 9.78 22.54 53.09
N ASN A 145 8.47 22.81 53.12
CA ASN A 145 7.84 23.59 54.18
C ASN A 145 7.81 22.85 55.52
N PHE A 146 7.59 21.53 55.50
CA PHE A 146 7.63 20.68 56.69
C PHE A 146 9.03 20.65 57.30
N TRP A 147 10.06 20.35 56.52
CA TRP A 147 11.44 20.31 57.02
C TRP A 147 11.92 21.70 57.49
N SER A 148 11.57 22.78 56.79
CA SER A 148 11.90 24.15 57.22
C SER A 148 11.24 24.56 58.54
N ARG A 149 10.04 24.02 58.84
CA ARG A 149 9.36 24.24 60.12
C ARG A 149 9.95 23.41 61.25
N MET A 150 10.35 22.17 60.97
CA MET A 150 10.85 21.22 61.97
C MET A 150 12.32 21.46 62.35
N PHE A 151 13.16 21.89 61.42
CA PHE A 151 14.61 22.00 61.62
C PHE A 151 15.16 23.42 61.43
N GLY A 152 14.27 24.41 61.22
CA GLY A 152 14.65 25.76 60.85
C GLY A 152 15.24 25.85 59.44
N LYS A 153 15.41 27.07 58.92
CA LYS A 153 16.10 27.26 57.64
C LYS A 153 17.57 26.88 57.81
N GLN A 154 18.00 25.76 57.21
CA GLN A 154 19.43 25.54 56.97
C GLN A 154 19.91 26.66 56.04
N LYS A 155 20.81 27.51 56.57
CA LYS A 155 21.52 28.54 55.82
C LYS A 155 22.44 27.90 54.80
#